data_AF-A0A1H9U1Q8-F1
#
_entry.id   AF-A0A1H9U1Q8-F1
#
_cell.length_a   1.000
_cell.length_b   1.000
_cell.length_c   1.000
_cell.angle_alpha   90.00
_cell.angle_beta   90.00
_cell.angle_gamma   90.00
#
_symmetry.space_group_name_H-M   'P 1'
#
loop_
_entity.id
_entity.type
_entity.pdbx_description
1 polymer ?
#
loop_
_entity_poly.entity_id
_entity_poly.type
_entity_poly.pdbx_seq_one_letter_code
_entity_poly.pdbx_strand_id
1 'polypeptide(L)'
;MKVNTETYSGHEETIKRMESVYLTKEPGETVVILEELDFTFTRSELAEIKRLWKKGVTLQEMTRKLYRNENELFLAVFHLTFQNRKNGTDGIALNLSQILGGRHEQN
;
A
#
# COMPACT_ATOMS: atom_id res chain seq x y z
N MET A 1 25.01 -7.00 21.03
CA MET A 1 23.66 -6.79 20.45
C MET A 1 23.65 -5.38 19.85
N LYS A 2 23.81 -5.25 18.53
CA LYS A 2 23.78 -3.94 17.86
C LYS A 2 22.31 -3.57 17.63
N VAL A 3 21.82 -2.56 18.33
CA VAL A 3 20.49 -2.00 18.12
C VAL A 3 20.52 -1.29 16.76
N ASN A 4 19.57 -1.61 15.89
CA ASN A 4 19.52 -1.11 14.52
C ASN A 4 19.08 0.36 14.54
N THR A 5 20.04 1.28 14.52
CA THR A 5 19.81 2.74 14.62
C THR A 5 19.09 3.33 13.40
N GLU A 6 19.08 2.63 12.27
CA GLU A 6 18.43 3.09 11.03
C GLU A 6 16.89 3.08 11.10
N THR A 7 16.31 2.17 11.90
CA THR A 7 14.84 2.05 12.01
C THR A 7 14.23 3.20 12.81
N TYR A 8 14.95 3.73 13.79
CA TYR A 8 14.49 4.82 14.66
C TYR A 8 14.41 6.18 13.94
N SER A 9 15.29 6.44 12.98
CA SER A 9 15.33 7.69 12.22
C SER A 9 14.06 7.93 11.38
N GLY A 10 13.50 6.89 10.76
CA GLY A 10 12.30 7.03 9.92
C GLY A 10 11.01 7.26 10.72
N HIS A 11 10.97 6.78 11.97
CA HIS A 11 9.83 7.00 12.86
C HIS A 11 9.77 8.45 13.33
N GLU A 12 10.90 9.04 13.71
CA GLU A 12 10.97 10.45 14.13
C GLU A 12 10.56 11.42 13.01
N GLU A 13 10.99 11.16 11.77
CA GLU A 13 10.59 11.97 10.61
C GLU A 13 9.08 11.88 10.34
N THR A 14 8.49 10.70 10.52
CA THR A 14 7.05 10.51 10.35
C THR A 14 6.26 11.28 11.40
N ILE A 15 6.68 11.20 12.67
CA ILE A 15 6.07 11.92 13.79
C ILE A 15 6.13 13.43 13.54
N LYS A 16 7.31 13.98 13.23
CA LYS A 16 7.48 15.42 12.94
C LYS A 16 6.60 15.90 11.80
N ARG A 17 6.44 15.09 10.75
CA ARG A 17 5.61 15.43 9.60
C ARG A 17 4.12 15.43 9.98
N MET A 18 3.68 14.46 10.78
CA MET A 18 2.32 14.44 11.32
C MET A 18 2.05 15.67 12.20
N GLU A 19 2.93 15.96 13.16
CA GLU A 19 2.83 17.14 14.03
C GLU A 19 2.70 18.43 13.21
N SER A 20 3.53 18.60 12.18
CA SER A 20 3.47 19.79 11.32
C SER A 20 2.13 19.97 10.58
N VAL A 21 1.41 18.89 10.27
CA VAL A 21 0.15 18.96 9.52
C VAL A 21 -1.04 19.08 10.47
N TYR A 22 -1.05 18.34 11.58
CA TYR A 22 -2.15 18.34 12.54
C TYR A 22 -2.16 19.58 13.43
N LEU A 23 -0.99 20.12 13.78
CA LEU A 23 -0.88 21.24 14.74
C LEU A 23 -0.92 22.62 14.08
N THR A 24 -0.88 22.70 12.75
CA THR A 24 -0.87 23.99 12.01
C THR A 24 -2.23 24.40 11.46
N LYS A 25 -3.23 23.53 11.50
CA LYS A 25 -4.58 23.77 11.00
C LYS A 25 -5.56 23.93 12.15
N GLU A 26 -6.69 24.59 11.89
CA GLU A 26 -7.72 24.77 12.91
C GLU A 26 -8.25 23.39 13.40
N PRO A 27 -8.53 23.24 14.70
CA PRO A 27 -9.09 22.01 15.23
C PRO A 27 -10.36 21.59 14.47
N GLY A 28 -10.37 20.37 13.93
CA GLY A 28 -11.49 19.83 13.16
C GLY A 28 -11.41 20.02 11.64
N GLU A 29 -10.45 20.79 11.12
CA GLU A 29 -10.24 20.90 9.66
C GLU A 29 -9.44 19.73 9.07
N THR A 30 -8.73 18.97 9.91
CA THR A 30 -7.86 17.89 9.45
C THR A 30 -8.54 16.53 9.63
N VAL A 31 -8.61 15.76 8.55
CA VAL A 31 -9.11 14.38 8.55
C VAL A 31 -7.96 13.43 8.25
N VAL A 32 -7.78 12.41 9.10
CA VAL A 32 -6.89 11.28 8.83
C VAL A 32 -7.61 10.36 7.85
N ILE A 33 -7.15 10.29 6.60
CA ILE A 33 -7.70 9.29 5.69
C ILE A 33 -7.12 7.91 6.01
N LEU A 34 -7.92 6.86 5.84
CA LEU A 34 -7.51 5.45 5.98
C LEU A 34 -7.11 5.03 7.40
N GLU A 35 -7.60 5.72 8.43
CA GLU A 35 -7.28 5.43 9.84
C GLU A 35 -7.70 4.01 10.27
N GLU A 36 -8.74 3.45 9.65
CA GLU A 36 -9.28 2.13 10.00
C GLU A 36 -8.60 0.96 9.26
N LEU A 37 -7.62 1.21 8.37
CA LEU A 37 -6.95 0.16 7.59
C LEU A 37 -5.65 -0.32 8.24
N ASP A 38 -5.43 -1.64 8.24
CA ASP A 38 -4.15 -2.23 8.65
C ASP A 38 -3.17 -2.22 7.47
N PHE A 39 -2.10 -1.43 7.61
CA PHE A 39 -1.03 -1.31 6.62
C PHE A 39 0.16 -2.23 6.88
N THR A 40 0.02 -3.18 7.80
CA THR A 40 1.10 -4.08 8.18
C THR A 40 1.21 -5.23 7.19
N PHE A 41 2.24 -5.17 6.35
CA PHE A 41 2.60 -6.26 5.44
C PHE A 41 4.02 -6.74 5.72
N THR A 42 4.17 -8.06 5.77
CA THR A 42 5.48 -8.70 5.70
C THR A 42 6.07 -8.53 4.30
N ARG A 43 7.40 -8.61 4.21
CA ARG A 43 8.10 -8.58 2.90
C ARG A 43 7.65 -9.72 1.97
N SER A 44 7.35 -10.89 2.53
CA SER A 44 6.82 -12.05 1.80
C SER A 44 5.43 -11.79 1.22
N GLU A 45 4.53 -11.17 1.99
CA GLU A 45 3.20 -10.80 1.49
C GLU A 45 3.30 -9.82 0.33
N LEU A 46 4.14 -8.78 0.45
CA LEU A 46 4.35 -7.81 -0.63
C LEU A 46 4.95 -8.46 -1.89
N ALA A 47 5.89 -9.40 -1.72
CA ALA A 47 6.46 -10.16 -2.84
C ALA A 47 5.41 -11.01 -3.55
N GLU A 48 4.52 -11.66 -2.81
CA GLU A 48 3.44 -12.46 -3.36
C GLU A 48 2.38 -11.59 -4.06
N ILE A 49 1.99 -10.47 -3.46
CA ILE A 49 1.10 -9.46 -4.07
C ILE A 49 1.70 -8.99 -5.40
N LYS A 50 2.98 -8.62 -5.42
CA LYS A 50 3.69 -8.21 -6.65
C LYS A 50 3.66 -9.30 -7.71
N ARG A 51 3.89 -10.56 -7.32
CA ARG A 51 3.90 -11.72 -8.23
C ARG A 51 2.52 -11.98 -8.82
N LEU A 52 1.45 -11.90 -8.03
CA LEU A 52 0.07 -12.07 -8.49
C LEU A 52 -0.34 -10.92 -9.42
N TRP A 53 -0.01 -9.68 -9.05
CA TRP A 53 -0.30 -8.51 -9.87
C TRP A 53 0.33 -8.59 -11.26
N LYS A 54 1.61 -8.98 -11.33
CA LYS A 54 2.33 -9.18 -12.61
C LYS A 54 1.73 -10.27 -13.49
N LYS A 55 1.00 -11.22 -12.90
CA LYS A 55 0.31 -12.29 -13.63
C LYS A 55 -1.07 -11.88 -14.16
N GLY A 56 -1.47 -10.63 -13.97
CA GLY A 56 -2.79 -10.15 -14.41
C GLY A 56 -3.93 -10.50 -13.45
N VAL A 57 -3.63 -11.02 -12.25
CA VAL A 57 -4.66 -11.36 -11.25
C VAL A 57 -5.34 -10.09 -10.76
N THR A 58 -6.66 -10.11 -10.66
CA THR A 58 -7.48 -8.97 -10.21
C THR A 58 -7.44 -8.82 -8.69
N LEU A 59 -7.73 -7.62 -8.17
CA LEU A 59 -7.82 -7.41 -6.72
C LEU A 59 -8.84 -8.35 -6.06
N GLN A 60 -10.00 -8.53 -6.68
CA GLN A 60 -11.05 -9.45 -6.21
C GLN A 60 -10.56 -10.90 -6.10
N GLU A 61 -9.77 -11.37 -7.06
CA GLU A 61 -9.15 -12.70 -6.99
C GLU A 61 -8.08 -12.78 -5.89
N MET A 62 -7.32 -11.71 -5.69
CA MET A 62 -6.31 -11.62 -4.63
C MET A 62 -6.94 -11.60 -3.23
N THR A 63 -8.06 -10.89 -3.04
CA THR A 63 -8.86 -10.89 -1.81
C THR A 63 -9.22 -12.32 -1.40
N ARG A 64 -9.70 -13.14 -2.35
CA ARG A 64 -10.05 -14.55 -2.09
C ARG A 64 -8.84 -15.42 -1.76
N LYS A 65 -7.67 -15.13 -2.34
CA LYS A 65 -6.45 -15.93 -2.16
C LYS A 65 -5.68 -15.60 -0.89
N LEU A 66 -5.64 -14.32 -0.54
CA LEU A 66 -4.80 -13.78 0.53
C LEU A 66 -5.60 -13.48 1.81
N TYR A 67 -6.94 -13.60 1.76
CA TYR A 67 -7.84 -13.29 2.88
C TYR A 67 -7.61 -11.87 3.44
N ARG A 68 -7.31 -10.92 2.55
CA ARG A 68 -7.05 -9.50 2.85
C ARG A 68 -8.14 -8.63 2.25
N ASN A 69 -8.36 -7.45 2.82
CA ASN A 69 -9.34 -6.51 2.29
C ASN A 69 -8.91 -6.00 0.90
N GLU A 70 -9.87 -5.77 -0.01
CA GLU A 70 -9.58 -5.30 -1.35
C GLU A 70 -8.90 -3.91 -1.37
N ASN A 71 -9.28 -3.01 -0.45
CA ASN A 71 -8.68 -1.69 -0.30
C ASN A 71 -7.24 -1.78 0.23
N GLU A 72 -6.97 -2.68 1.17
CA GLU A 72 -5.61 -2.96 1.66
C GLU A 72 -4.71 -3.45 0.52
N LEU A 73 -5.21 -4.39 -0.29
CA LEU A 73 -4.50 -4.92 -1.44
C LEU A 73 -4.27 -3.85 -2.52
N PHE A 74 -5.27 -3.00 -2.80
CA PHE A 74 -5.11 -1.85 -3.68
C PHE A 74 -3.98 -0.93 -3.21
N LEU A 75 -3.97 -0.58 -1.92
CA LEU A 75 -2.97 0.31 -1.33
C LEU A 75 -1.58 -0.35 -1.29
N ALA A 76 -1.49 -1.66 -1.09
CA ALA A 76 -0.25 -2.42 -1.18
C ALA A 76 0.31 -2.41 -2.61
N VAL A 77 -0.53 -2.62 -3.63
CA VAL A 77 -0.12 -2.51 -5.04
C VAL A 77 0.31 -1.08 -5.36
N PHE A 78 -0.45 -0.07 -4.93
CA PHE A 78 -0.08 1.34 -5.07
C PHE A 78 1.29 1.60 -4.45
N HIS A 79 1.52 1.18 -3.22
CA HIS A 79 2.81 1.29 -2.52
C HIS A 79 3.96 0.66 -3.33
N LEU A 80 3.76 -0.56 -3.84
CA LEU A 80 4.74 -1.24 -4.69
C LEU A 80 5.06 -0.44 -5.96
N THR A 81 4.10 0.30 -6.54
CA THR A 81 4.38 1.19 -7.69
C THR A 81 5.35 2.33 -7.35
N PHE A 82 5.30 2.87 -6.13
CA PHE A 82 6.22 3.94 -5.69
C PHE A 82 7.62 3.42 -5.40
N GLN A 83 7.75 2.24 -4.78
CA GLN A 83 9.06 1.64 -4.52
C GLN A 83 9.86 1.42 -5.81
N ASN A 84 9.17 1.16 -6.93
CA ASN A 84 9.82 0.97 -8.23
C ASN A 84 10.57 2.20 -8.73
N ARG A 85 10.09 3.42 -8.41
CA ARG A 85 10.78 4.66 -8.81
C ARG A 85 12.10 4.88 -8.07
N LYS A 86 12.30 4.24 -6.92
CA LYS A 86 13.53 4.36 -6.13
C LYS A 86 14.60 3.33 -6.52
N ASN A 87 14.20 2.14 -6.99
CA ASN A 87 15.10 0.98 -7.12
C ASN A 87 15.32 0.47 -8.56
N GLY A 88 14.70 1.06 -9.58
CA GLY A 88 15.16 1.02 -10.97
C GLY A 88 14.91 -0.23 -11.84
N THR A 89 14.65 -1.44 -11.34
CA THR A 89 14.71 -2.63 -12.23
C THR A 89 13.67 -3.74 -12.07
N ASP A 90 12.55 -3.53 -11.39
CA ASP A 90 11.48 -4.55 -11.42
C ASP A 90 10.07 -3.98 -11.17
N GLY A 91 9.70 -3.02 -12.01
CA GLY A 91 8.50 -2.22 -11.89
C GLY A 91 7.18 -3.00 -12.00
N ILE A 92 6.18 -2.60 -11.21
CA ILE A 92 4.76 -2.83 -11.47
C ILE A 92 4.07 -1.47 -11.63
N ALA A 93 3.11 -1.41 -12.56
CA ALA A 93 2.24 -0.26 -12.78
C ALA A 93 0.82 -0.59 -12.35
N LEU A 94 0.03 0.44 -12.04
CA LEU A 94 -1.40 0.28 -11.84
C LEU A 94 -2.05 -0.12 -13.16
N ASN A 95 -2.97 -1.07 -13.08
CA ASN A 95 -3.78 -1.54 -14.19
C ASN A 95 -5.25 -1.46 -13.78
N LEU A 96 -5.99 -0.56 -14.43
CA LEU A 96 -7.40 -0.31 -14.11
C LEU A 96 -8.28 -1.54 -14.33
N SER A 97 -7.98 -2.41 -15.29
CA SER A 97 -8.80 -3.62 -15.50
C SER A 97 -8.64 -4.62 -14.36
N GLN A 98 -7.45 -4.71 -13.78
CA GLN A 98 -7.18 -5.55 -12.61
C GLN A 98 -7.76 -4.96 -11.32
N ILE A 99 -7.90 -3.64 -11.25
CA ILE A 99 -8.56 -2.93 -10.13
C ILE A 99 -10.07 -3.13 -10.21
N LEU A 100 -10.67 -2.84 -11.36
CA LEU A 100 -12.12 -2.85 -11.53
C LEU A 100 -12.70 -4.27 -11.61
N GLY A 101 -11.86 -5.26 -11.91
CA GLY A 101 -12.31 -6.59 -12.33
C GLY A 101 -12.95 -6.51 -13.72
N GLY A 102 -12.65 -7.45 -14.60
CA GLY A 102 -13.38 -7.53 -15.86
C GLY A 102 -14.87 -7.68 -15.55
N ARG A 103 -15.71 -6.76 -16.02
CA ARG A 103 -17.16 -7.04 -16.12
C ARG A 103 -17.26 -8.25 -17.02
N HIS A 104 -17.54 -9.41 -16.45
CA HIS A 104 -18.23 -10.43 -17.21
C HIS A 104 -19.61 -9.84 -17.49
N GLU A 105 -19.75 -9.20 -18.65
CA GLU A 105 -21.05 -9.07 -19.31
C GLU A 105 -21.56 -10.51 -19.45
N GLN A 106 -22.46 -10.89 -18.56
CA GLN A 106 -23.27 -12.08 -18.75
C GLN A 106 -24.23 -11.72 -19.88
N ASN A 107 -24.14 -12.52 -20.96
CA ASN A 107 -24.97 -12.52 -22.16
C ASN A 107 -26.43 -12.11 -21.92
#